data_AF-A0A9X6YIW6-F1
#
_entry.id   AF-A0A9X6YIW6-F1
#
_cell.length_a   1.000
_cell.length_b   1.000
_cell.length_c   1.000
_cell.angle_alpha   90.00
_cell.angle_beta   90.00
_cell.angle_gamma   90.00
#
_symmetry.space_group_name_H-M   'P 1'
#
loop_
_entity.id
_entity.type
_entity.pdbx_description
1 polymer ?
#
loop_
_entity_poly.entity_id
_entity_poly.type
_entity_poly.pdbx_seq_one_letter_code
_entity_poly.pdbx_strand_id
1 'polypeptide(L)'
;MNLYSVNFIHYAPKGSEKGICGYIVANDDEGVYELIKSEPQFPQGQTLWNSYGEREEDEYEIYDNDYNVIGLESFKDRMIRLRGEMYDEDVEVSDTFYGVTHYGWSLIKENITDSEISVLKSLNII
;
A
#
# COMPACT_ATOMS: atom_id res chain seq x y z
N MET A 1 12.92 2.80 -13.37
CA MET A 1 11.49 2.71 -13.05
C MET A 1 11.08 1.25 -12.99
N ASN A 2 10.21 0.93 -12.06
CA ASN A 2 9.70 -0.41 -11.78
C ASN A 2 8.17 -0.37 -11.87
N LEU A 3 7.57 -1.48 -12.27
CA LEU A 3 6.13 -1.68 -12.27
C LEU A 3 5.72 -2.39 -10.98
N TYR A 4 4.74 -1.82 -10.28
CA TYR A 4 4.16 -2.39 -9.08
C TYR A 4 2.66 -2.63 -9.29
N SER A 5 2.13 -3.67 -8.63
CA SER A 5 0.70 -3.82 -8.42
C SER A 5 0.35 -3.23 -7.05
N VAL A 6 -0.73 -2.45 -7.01
CA VAL A 6 -1.35 -2.01 -5.75
C VAL A 6 -2.46 -2.99 -5.44
N ASN A 7 -2.32 -3.71 -4.34
CA ASN A 7 -3.23 -4.72 -3.86
C ASN A 7 -4.07 -4.15 -2.72
N PHE A 8 -5.24 -4.72 -2.49
CA PHE A 8 -6.06 -4.39 -1.33
C PHE A 8 -6.63 -5.63 -0.67
N ILE A 9 -6.94 -5.48 0.61
CA ILE A 9 -7.89 -6.32 1.33
C ILE A 9 -8.95 -5.42 1.96
N HIS A 10 -10.21 -5.71 1.68
CA HIS A 10 -11.36 -5.09 2.33
C HIS A 10 -11.95 -6.07 3.34
N TYR A 11 -11.99 -5.68 4.60
CA TYR A 11 -12.59 -6.45 5.69
C TYR A 11 -14.01 -5.98 5.93
N ALA A 12 -14.98 -6.89 5.91
CA ALA A 12 -16.37 -6.62 6.27
C ALA A 12 -16.90 -7.70 7.23
N PRO A 13 -18.03 -7.49 7.93
CA PRO A 13 -18.54 -8.43 8.94
C PRO A 13 -18.89 -9.81 8.40
N LYS A 14 -19.21 -9.88 7.09
CA LYS A 14 -19.59 -11.12 6.40
C LYS A 14 -18.42 -11.81 5.70
N GLY A 15 -17.22 -11.23 5.75
CA GLY A 15 -16.03 -11.76 5.11
C GLY A 15 -15.11 -10.66 4.59
N SER A 16 -13.96 -11.08 4.08
CA SER A 16 -12.97 -10.19 3.48
C SER A 16 -12.85 -10.44 1.97
N GLU A 17 -12.65 -9.37 1.20
CA GLU A 17 -12.33 -9.44 -0.23
C GLU A 17 -10.88 -9.01 -0.46
N LYS A 18 -10.16 -9.73 -1.32
CA LYS A 18 -8.79 -9.37 -1.74
C LYS A 18 -8.78 -9.12 -3.24
N GLY A 19 -8.02 -8.13 -3.67
CA GLY A 19 -7.92 -7.82 -5.10
C GLY A 19 -6.73 -6.92 -5.44
N ILE A 20 -6.70 -6.50 -6.70
CA ILE A 20 -5.73 -5.54 -7.23
C ILE A 20 -6.51 -4.27 -7.56
N CYS A 21 -6.08 -3.13 -7.01
CA CYS A 21 -6.63 -1.82 -7.34
C CYS A 21 -6.17 -1.32 -8.70
N GLY A 22 -4.90 -1.58 -9.03
CA GLY A 22 -4.30 -1.11 -10.26
C GLY A 22 -2.79 -1.31 -10.26
N TYR A 23 -2.14 -0.69 -11.24
CA TYR A 23 -0.70 -0.72 -11.40
C TYR A 23 -0.14 0.69 -11.34
N ILE A 24 1.08 0.81 -10.80
CA ILE A 24 1.80 2.09 -10.73
C ILE A 24 3.25 1.90 -11.17
N VAL A 25 3.84 2.99 -11.63
CA VAL A 25 5.25 3.04 -11.97
C VAL A 25 5.96 3.97 -11.00
N ALA A 26 6.94 3.43 -10.30
CA ALA A 26 7.76 4.17 -9.33
C ALA A 26 9.23 3.75 -9.45
N ASN A 27 10.15 4.51 -8.85
CA ASN A 27 11.56 4.15 -8.85
C ASN A 27 11.90 3.12 -7.77
N ASP A 28 11.19 3.17 -6.65
CA ASP A 28 11.41 2.40 -5.43
C ASP A 28 10.12 2.31 -4.60
N ASP A 29 10.19 1.59 -3.48
CA ASP A 29 9.07 1.40 -2.55
C ASP A 29 8.64 2.74 -1.90
N GLU A 30 9.55 3.71 -1.74
CA GLU A 30 9.20 5.04 -1.23
C GLU A 30 8.33 5.82 -2.23
N GLY A 31 8.66 5.78 -3.52
CA GLY A 31 7.81 6.38 -4.55
C GLY A 31 6.42 5.74 -4.64
N VAL A 32 6.30 4.46 -4.35
CA VAL A 32 5.00 3.79 -4.22
C VAL A 32 4.23 4.30 -3.01
N TYR A 33 4.89 4.41 -1.86
CA TYR A 33 4.29 4.92 -0.63
C TYR A 33 3.71 6.33 -0.82
N GLU A 34 4.51 7.25 -1.38
CA GLU A 34 4.05 8.64 -1.62
C GLU A 34 2.88 8.69 -2.62
N LEU A 35 2.88 7.81 -3.63
CA LEU A 35 1.74 7.67 -4.53
C LEU A 35 0.50 7.20 -3.78
N ILE A 36 0.55 6.12 -3.00
CA ILE A 36 -0.60 5.62 -2.23
C ILE A 36 -1.12 6.69 -1.26
N LYS A 37 -0.22 7.35 -0.53
CA LYS A 37 -0.54 8.44 0.40
C LYS A 37 -1.28 9.59 -0.25
N SER A 38 -1.04 9.85 -1.54
CA SER A 38 -1.72 10.90 -2.30
C SER A 38 -3.15 10.55 -2.75
N GLU A 39 -3.64 9.36 -2.41
CA GLU A 39 -4.98 8.86 -2.77
C GLU A 39 -5.32 8.95 -4.28
N PRO A 40 -4.50 8.35 -5.14
CA PRO A 40 -4.63 8.53 -6.58
C PRO A 40 -5.86 7.81 -7.10
N GLN A 41 -6.41 8.36 -8.17
CA GLN A 41 -7.42 7.70 -8.97
C GLN A 41 -6.75 6.87 -10.06
N PHE A 42 -7.00 5.56 -10.06
CA PHE A 42 -6.54 4.68 -11.13
C PHE A 42 -7.31 4.92 -12.43
N PRO A 43 -6.70 4.63 -13.59
CA PRO A 43 -7.37 4.77 -14.88
C PRO A 43 -8.65 3.92 -15.03
N GLN A 44 -8.79 2.85 -14.23
CA GLN A 44 -10.00 2.03 -14.15
C GLN A 44 -11.15 2.68 -13.36
N GLY A 45 -10.94 3.88 -12.82
CA GLY A 45 -11.94 4.66 -12.08
C GLY A 45 -11.95 4.40 -10.56
N GLN A 46 -11.15 3.46 -10.07
CA GLN A 46 -11.01 3.21 -8.63
C GLN A 46 -10.12 4.27 -7.98
N THR A 47 -10.67 4.96 -6.98
CA THR A 47 -9.91 5.89 -6.12
C THR A 47 -9.44 5.15 -4.88
N LEU A 48 -8.16 5.33 -4.53
CA LEU A 48 -7.61 4.90 -3.25
C LEU A 48 -8.14 5.81 -2.15
N TRP A 49 -8.63 5.23 -1.06
CA TRP A 49 -9.04 5.94 0.14
C TRP A 49 -8.32 5.34 1.34
N ASN A 50 -7.42 6.08 1.98
CA ASN A 50 -6.60 5.63 3.11
C ASN A 50 -6.38 6.77 4.12
N SER A 51 -5.70 6.46 5.22
CA SER A 51 -5.37 7.43 6.28
C SER A 51 -3.88 7.70 6.40
N TYR A 52 -3.08 7.40 5.37
CA TYR A 52 -1.61 7.48 5.47
C TYR A 52 -1.15 8.92 5.73
N GLY A 53 -1.78 9.90 5.07
CA GLY A 53 -1.47 11.31 5.28
C GLY A 53 -1.76 11.81 6.69
N GLU A 54 -2.71 11.20 7.40
CA GLU A 54 -3.08 11.56 8.77
C GLU A 54 -2.20 10.88 9.82
N ARG A 55 -1.57 9.76 9.47
CA ARG A 55 -0.78 8.88 10.36
C ARG A 55 0.74 9.06 10.20
N GLU A 56 1.18 10.05 9.44
CA GLU A 56 2.61 10.33 9.22
C GLU A 56 3.38 10.60 10.51
N GLU A 57 2.72 11.18 11.52
CA GLU A 57 3.31 11.48 12.82
C GLU A 57 3.22 10.31 13.81
N ASP A 58 2.59 9.19 13.41
CA ASP A 58 2.48 8.01 14.27
C ASP A 58 3.83 7.30 14.38
N GLU A 59 4.21 6.95 15.61
CA GLU A 59 5.36 6.12 15.93
C GLU A 59 4.90 4.78 16.50
N TYR A 60 5.57 3.70 16.09
CA TYR A 60 5.28 2.35 16.52
C TYR A 60 6.48 1.77 17.27
N GLU A 61 6.21 1.17 18.42
CA GLU A 61 7.21 0.44 19.19
C GLU A 61 7.61 -0.84 18.45
N ILE A 62 8.92 -1.02 18.25
CA ILE A 62 9.49 -2.27 17.75
C ILE A 62 9.78 -3.15 18.97
N TYR A 63 9.22 -4.35 18.98
CA TYR A 63 9.44 -5.34 20.04
C TYR A 63 10.47 -6.39 19.61
N ASP A 64 11.30 -6.85 20.54
CA ASP A 64 12.07 -8.09 20.37
C ASP A 64 11.20 -9.34 20.63
N ASN A 65 11.78 -10.53 20.48
CA ASN A 65 11.10 -11.80 20.75
C ASN A 65 10.67 -11.98 22.21
N ASP A 66 11.23 -11.19 23.12
CA ASP A 66 10.93 -11.19 24.55
C ASP A 66 9.95 -10.04 24.92
N TYR A 67 9.34 -9.38 23.92
CA TYR A 67 8.42 -8.24 24.05
C TYR A 67 9.03 -6.98 24.71
N ASN A 68 10.36 -6.82 24.68
CA ASN A 68 10.99 -5.57 25.07
C ASN A 68 11.02 -4.58 23.91
N VAL A 69 10.76 -3.30 24.20
CA VAL A 69 10.85 -2.22 23.21
C VAL A 69 12.31 -1.97 22.87
N ILE A 70 12.71 -2.31 21.64
CA ILE A 70 14.07 -2.12 21.12
C ILE A 70 14.24 -0.83 20.31
N GLY A 71 13.14 -0.16 19.96
CA GLY A 71 13.15 1.09 19.24
C GLY A 71 11.76 1.60 18.88
N LEU A 72 11.73 2.75 18.22
CA LEU A 72 10.54 3.35 17.63
C LEU A 72 10.73 3.41 16.11
N GLU A 73 9.70 3.04 15.36
CA GLU A 73 9.64 3.12 13.90
C GLU A 73 8.54 4.11 13.49
N SER A 74 8.80 4.96 12.49
CA SER A 74 7.76 5.85 11.95
C SER A 74 6.73 5.03 11.16
N PHE A 75 5.49 5.52 11.06
CA PHE A 75 4.47 4.90 10.20
C PHE A 75 4.97 4.69 8.77
N LYS A 76 5.63 5.70 8.19
CA LYS A 76 6.20 5.63 6.84
C LYS A 76 7.20 4.49 6.70
N ASP A 77 8.16 4.39 7.63
CA ASP A 77 9.19 3.34 7.59
C ASP A 77 8.56 1.95 7.73
N ARG A 78 7.59 1.81 8.65
CA ARG A 78 6.81 0.57 8.84
C ARG A 78 6.08 0.19 7.55
N MET A 79 5.39 1.13 6.91
CA MET A 79 4.66 0.90 5.67
C MET A 79 5.60 0.50 4.52
N ILE A 80 6.74 1.16 4.37
CA ILE A 80 7.73 0.82 3.34
C ILE A 80 8.32 -0.57 3.59
N ARG A 81 8.67 -0.88 4.83
CA ARG A 81 9.23 -2.19 5.24
C ARG A 81 8.25 -3.34 4.98
N LEU A 82 6.98 -3.15 5.32
CA LEU A 82 5.92 -4.16 5.14
C LEU A 82 5.34 -4.18 3.72
N ARG A 83 5.58 -3.13 2.92
CA ARG A 83 4.92 -2.85 1.64
C ARG A 83 3.41 -2.66 1.77
N GLY A 84 3.03 -1.92 2.80
CA GLY A 84 1.67 -1.50 3.12
C GLY A 84 0.97 -2.35 4.19
N GLU A 85 -0.08 -1.78 4.76
CA GLU A 85 -0.89 -2.34 5.86
C GLU A 85 -1.48 -3.72 5.56
N MET A 86 -1.72 -4.05 4.29
CA MET A 86 -2.26 -5.36 3.91
C MET A 86 -1.38 -6.53 4.37
N TYR A 87 -0.08 -6.29 4.59
CA TYR A 87 0.89 -7.29 5.04
C TYR A 87 1.27 -7.13 6.51
N ASP A 88 0.58 -6.24 7.24
CA ASP A 88 0.77 -6.05 8.67
C ASP A 88 -0.07 -7.08 9.43
N GLU A 89 0.61 -7.97 10.16
CA GLU A 89 -0.04 -9.04 10.92
C GLU A 89 -0.76 -8.52 12.17
N ASP A 90 -0.39 -7.34 12.66
CA ASP A 90 -0.94 -6.69 13.85
C ASP A 90 -1.99 -5.63 13.51
N VAL A 91 -2.47 -5.59 12.26
CA VAL A 91 -3.37 -4.52 11.81
C VAL A 91 -4.72 -4.61 12.53
N GLU A 92 -5.08 -3.52 13.22
CA GLU A 92 -6.37 -3.43 13.91
C GLU A 92 -7.51 -3.22 12.91
N VAL A 93 -8.36 -4.23 12.77
CA VAL A 93 -9.61 -4.16 11.98
C VAL A 93 -10.75 -3.64 12.87
N SER A 94 -10.50 -2.58 13.63
CA SER A 94 -11.40 -2.08 14.68
C SER A 94 -12.46 -1.12 14.16
N ASP A 95 -13.10 -1.40 13.02
CA ASP A 95 -14.40 -0.78 12.64
C ASP A 95 -15.06 -1.54 11.47
N THR A 96 -15.29 -2.84 11.65
CA THR A 96 -15.92 -3.65 10.58
C THR A 96 -17.36 -3.25 10.28
N PHE A 97 -18.01 -2.38 11.05
CA PHE A 97 -19.41 -2.03 10.79
C PHE A 97 -19.60 -1.37 9.41
N TYR A 98 -18.62 -0.57 8.97
CA TYR A 98 -18.55 0.00 7.60
C TYR A 98 -17.51 -0.67 6.70
N GLY A 99 -16.67 -1.52 7.29
CA GLY A 99 -15.61 -2.23 6.61
C GLY A 99 -14.35 -1.39 6.45
N VAL A 100 -13.19 -2.04 6.53
CA VAL A 100 -11.88 -1.40 6.51
C VAL A 100 -11.09 -1.91 5.33
N THR A 101 -10.50 -1.01 4.54
CA THR A 101 -9.65 -1.39 3.40
C THR A 101 -8.20 -1.08 3.72
N HIS A 102 -7.36 -2.11 3.69
CA HIS A 102 -5.91 -1.97 3.78
C HIS A 102 -5.28 -2.19 2.41
N TYR A 103 -4.25 -1.41 2.12
CA TYR A 103 -3.52 -1.48 0.87
C TYR A 103 -2.13 -2.06 1.07
N GLY A 104 -1.60 -2.64 0.01
CA GLY A 104 -0.21 -3.02 -0.08
C GLY A 104 0.27 -2.99 -1.51
N TRP A 105 1.56 -3.21 -1.72
CA TRP A 105 2.10 -3.27 -3.07
C TRP A 105 3.06 -4.42 -3.27
N SER A 106 3.18 -4.83 -4.53
CA SER A 106 4.09 -5.89 -4.94
C SER A 106 4.82 -5.49 -6.20
N LEU A 107 6.12 -5.75 -6.23
CA LEU A 107 6.97 -5.53 -7.40
C LEU A 107 6.62 -6.56 -8.48
N ILE A 108 6.14 -6.10 -9.62
CA ILE A 108 5.78 -6.94 -10.77
C ILE A 108 6.96 -7.09 -11.71
N LYS A 109 7.63 -5.97 -12.01
CA LYS A 109 8.77 -5.95 -12.92
C LYS A 109 9.73 -4.83 -12.60
N GLU A 110 11.00 -5.17 -12.50
CA GLU A 110 12.09 -4.20 -12.37
C GLU A 110 12.50 -3.65 -13.74
N ASN A 111 13.01 -2.42 -13.74
CA ASN A 111 13.67 -1.79 -14.91
C ASN A 111 12.80 -1.82 -16.18
N ILE A 112 11.55 -1.40 -16.07
CA ILE A 112 10.67 -1.25 -17.24
C ILE A 112 11.18 -0.14 -18.15
N THR A 113 11.02 -0.33 -19.47
CA THR A 113 11.48 0.65 -20.46
C THR A 113 10.42 1.72 -20.72
N ASP A 114 10.84 2.89 -21.23
CA ASP A 114 9.91 3.97 -21.62
C ASP A 114 8.90 3.53 -22.68
N SER A 115 9.29 2.60 -23.56
CA SER A 115 8.39 1.99 -24.53
C SER A 115 7.29 1.16 -23.85
N GLU A 116 7.62 0.38 -22.82
CA GLU A 116 6.65 -0.39 -22.05
C GLU A 116 5.69 0.51 -21.28
N ILE A 117 6.20 1.58 -20.65
CA ILE A 117 5.39 2.60 -19.98
C ILE A 117 4.41 3.24 -20.97
N SER A 118 4.87 3.57 -22.18
CA SER A 118 4.01 4.16 -23.22
C SER A 118 2.88 3.23 -23.65
N VAL A 119 3.17 1.93 -23.76
CA VAL A 119 2.15 0.91 -24.05
C VAL A 119 1.15 0.81 -22.90
N LEU A 120 1.60 0.73 -21.65
CA LEU A 120 0.72 0.64 -20.47
C LEU A 120 -0.23 1.84 -20.37
N LYS A 121 0.27 3.05 -20.65
CA LYS A 121 -0.56 4.27 -20.74
C LYS A 121 -1.56 4.19 -21.88
N SER A 122 -1.16 3.72 -23.05
CA SER A 122 -2.06 3.57 -24.20
C SER A 122 -3.19 2.57 -23.97
N LEU A 123 -2.95 1.57 -23.11
CA LEU A 123 -3.92 0.57 -22.69
C LEU A 123 -4.76 1.01 -21.48
N ASN A 124 -4.54 2.22 -20.94
CA ASN A 124 -5.22 2.75 -19.77
C ASN A 124 -5.05 1.83 -18.53
N ILE A 125 -3.85 1.27 -18.37
CA ILE A 125 -3.47 0.41 -17.23
C ILE A 125 -2.85 1.25 -16.11
N ILE A 126 -2.02 2.24 -16.49
CA ILE A 126 -1.34 3.23 -15.63
C ILE A 126 -1.60 4.65 -16.11
#